data_AF-A0A561W5V8-F1
#
_entry.id   AF-A0A561W5V8-F1
#
_cell.length_a   1.000
_cell.length_b   1.000
_cell.length_c   1.000
_cell.angle_alpha   90.00
_cell.angle_beta   90.00
_cell.angle_gamma   90.00
#
_symmetry.space_group_name_H-M   'P 1'
#
loop_
_entity.id
_entity.type
_entity.pdbx_description
1 polymer ?
#
loop_
_entity_poly.entity_id
_entity_poly.type
_entity_poly.pdbx_seq_one_letter_code
_entity_poly.pdbx_strand_id
1 'polypeptide(L)'
;MPLRRAVGRAVTALAATVTIAACGSDAVSPLPVQPPGPSPSTSAVASAPTPSVTPGASRSPTRPPPAAEPPVPPAPIRTRGTPPRPTLSPTTPTSSCLGAVRYDLPVADTELELLRSLCFATGAVLRIQGIGPGLVTVDRPELVSQHYEAGVVDIRFVRPGTVAVTIPKDDRAHTITVVVR
;
A
#
# COMPACT_ATOMS: atom_id res chain seq x y z
N MET A 1 4.12 54.52 -20.89
CA MET A 1 3.97 55.00 -19.50
C MET A 1 2.77 54.32 -18.86
N PRO A 2 2.98 53.42 -17.88
CA PRO A 2 2.06 53.35 -16.74
C PRO A 2 2.77 53.70 -15.44
N LEU A 3 2.11 54.59 -14.70
CA LEU A 3 2.60 55.27 -13.51
C LEU A 3 2.47 54.36 -12.28
N ARG A 4 3.56 54.39 -11.51
CA ARG A 4 3.80 53.84 -10.17
C ARG A 4 2.58 53.81 -9.24
N ARG A 5 2.44 52.72 -8.49
CA ARG A 5 2.01 52.80 -7.08
C ARG A 5 2.86 51.85 -6.23
N ALA A 6 3.80 52.46 -5.51
CA ALA A 6 4.49 51.87 -4.39
C ALA A 6 3.62 52.03 -3.14
N VAL A 7 3.37 50.94 -2.42
CA VAL A 7 3.01 50.99 -0.99
C VAL A 7 3.90 49.97 -0.31
N GLY A 8 4.70 50.48 0.62
CA GLY A 8 5.74 49.74 1.29
C GLY A 8 5.31 49.09 2.61
N ARG A 9 6.19 48.18 3.03
CA ARG A 9 6.57 47.78 4.41
C ARG A 9 5.45 47.49 5.42
N ALA A 10 5.42 46.24 5.85
CA ALA A 10 5.68 45.92 7.26
C ALA A 10 6.22 44.49 7.37
N VAL A 11 7.48 44.37 7.79
CA VAL A 11 8.10 43.13 8.24
C VAL A 11 7.64 42.90 9.67
N THR A 12 6.87 41.86 9.92
CA THR A 12 6.59 41.34 11.27
C THR A 12 7.39 40.05 11.46
N ALA A 13 8.61 40.20 11.96
CA ALA A 13 9.38 39.10 12.52
C ALA A 13 8.77 38.73 13.88
N LEU A 14 8.01 37.64 13.94
CA LEU A 14 7.60 37.03 15.19
C LEU A 14 8.52 35.84 15.48
N ALA A 15 9.50 36.07 16.34
CA ALA A 15 10.28 35.03 16.97
C ALA A 15 9.49 34.46 18.16
N ALA A 16 9.26 33.15 18.20
CA ALA A 16 8.93 32.45 19.44
C ALA A 16 9.21 30.94 19.36
N THR A 17 10.27 30.56 20.07
CA THR A 17 10.45 29.34 20.89
C THR A 17 10.38 27.95 20.23
N VAL A 18 11.57 27.39 20.04
CA VAL A 18 11.84 25.95 19.95
C VAL A 18 11.64 25.33 21.34
N THR A 19 10.67 24.42 21.48
CA THR A 19 10.59 23.49 22.62
C THR A 19 11.07 22.12 22.15
N ILE A 20 12.29 21.76 22.53
CA ILE A 20 12.84 20.42 22.33
C ILE A 20 12.22 19.54 23.43
N ALA A 21 11.16 18.81 23.10
CA ALA A 21 10.73 17.68 23.91
C ALA A 21 11.67 16.51 23.60
N ALA A 22 12.78 16.45 24.32
CA ALA A 22 13.58 15.24 24.46
C ALA A 22 12.86 14.25 25.39
N CYS A 23 13.15 12.96 25.19
CA CYS A 23 12.88 11.81 26.05
C CYS A 23 11.57 11.06 25.81
N GLY A 24 11.72 9.98 25.04
CA GLY A 24 10.84 8.83 24.98
C GLY A 24 11.54 7.72 24.20
N SER A 25 12.66 7.21 24.72
CA SER A 25 13.31 6.01 24.18
C SER A 25 12.43 4.81 24.51
N ASP A 26 11.50 4.48 23.61
CA ASP A 26 10.68 3.29 23.72
C ASP A 26 11.58 2.05 23.59
N ALA A 27 11.41 1.11 24.53
CA ALA A 27 12.25 -0.07 24.63
C ALA A 27 11.89 -1.03 23.49
N VAL A 28 12.76 -1.11 22.49
CA VAL A 28 12.61 -2.06 21.38
C VAL A 28 12.73 -3.48 21.94
N SER A 29 11.64 -4.24 21.88
CA SER A 29 11.62 -5.66 22.23
C SER A 29 12.53 -6.41 21.24
N PRO A 30 13.59 -7.10 21.68
CA PRO A 30 14.49 -7.78 20.76
C PRO A 30 13.74 -8.89 20.03
N LEU A 31 13.86 -8.90 18.69
CA LEU A 31 13.41 -10.02 17.87
C LEU A 31 14.00 -11.33 18.43
N PRO A 32 13.22 -12.43 18.51
CA PRO A 32 13.77 -13.73 18.86
C PRO A 32 14.89 -14.09 17.88
N VAL A 33 16.13 -14.11 18.38
CA VAL A 33 17.28 -14.54 17.60
C VAL A 33 17.17 -16.05 17.42
N GLN A 34 16.96 -16.48 16.18
CA GLN A 34 16.96 -17.89 15.82
C GLN A 34 18.40 -18.41 15.93
N PRO A 35 18.68 -19.45 16.74
CA PRO A 35 20.04 -19.97 16.88
C PRO A 35 20.53 -20.59 15.56
N PRO A 36 21.85 -20.55 15.28
CA PRO A 36 22.41 -21.17 14.09
C PRO A 36 22.10 -22.67 14.09
N GLY A 37 21.38 -23.13 13.08
CA GLY A 37 21.21 -24.56 12.83
C GLY A 37 22.56 -25.20 12.48
N PRO A 38 22.85 -26.43 12.94
CA PRO A 38 24.10 -27.11 12.65
C PRO A 38 24.24 -27.34 11.14
N SER A 39 25.36 -26.87 10.58
CA SER A 39 25.81 -27.23 9.24
C SER A 39 26.16 -28.73 9.19
N PRO A 40 25.55 -29.53 8.30
CA PRO A 40 26.15 -30.80 7.93
C PRO A 40 27.32 -30.52 7.00
N SER A 41 28.53 -30.59 7.55
CA SER A 41 29.72 -30.93 6.76
C SER A 41 29.62 -32.39 6.37
N THR A 42 29.58 -32.70 5.07
CA THR A 42 30.15 -33.95 4.58
C THR A 42 30.59 -33.75 3.13
N SER A 43 31.90 -33.85 2.95
CA SER A 43 32.57 -33.88 1.66
C SER A 43 32.40 -35.23 0.97
N ALA A 44 32.62 -35.20 -0.36
CA ALA A 44 33.12 -36.30 -1.20
C ALA A 44 32.02 -37.26 -1.73
N VAL A 45 32.00 -37.79 -2.97
CA VAL A 45 32.99 -38.05 -4.03
C VAL A 45 32.23 -38.16 -5.38
N ALA A 46 32.88 -37.83 -6.50
CA ALA A 46 32.42 -38.06 -7.87
C ALA A 46 32.63 -39.52 -8.35
N SER A 47 31.70 -40.08 -9.15
CA SER A 47 31.95 -40.96 -10.34
C SER A 47 30.65 -41.60 -10.89
N ALA A 48 30.53 -41.69 -12.22
CA ALA A 48 29.57 -42.50 -13.00
C ALA A 48 30.18 -43.91 -13.34
N PRO A 49 29.65 -44.81 -14.21
CA PRO A 49 28.30 -45.06 -14.81
C PRO A 49 27.81 -46.57 -14.77
N THR A 50 26.53 -46.86 -15.13
CA THR A 50 25.81 -48.09 -15.70
C THR A 50 26.19 -49.57 -15.38
N PRO A 51 25.40 -50.65 -15.71
CA PRO A 51 23.97 -50.83 -16.09
C PRO A 51 23.22 -52.05 -15.40
N SER A 52 21.94 -52.27 -15.79
CA SER A 52 21.23 -53.57 -15.97
C SER A 52 20.15 -54.09 -14.97
N VAL A 53 19.10 -54.64 -15.61
CA VAL A 53 18.16 -55.75 -15.25
C VAL A 53 16.74 -55.43 -14.71
N THR A 54 15.76 -55.99 -15.42
CA THR A 54 14.28 -55.97 -15.34
C THR A 54 13.72 -57.12 -14.45
N PRO A 55 12.41 -57.51 -14.53
CA PRO A 55 11.25 -57.22 -13.65
C PRO A 55 10.88 -58.34 -12.64
N GLY A 56 9.94 -58.10 -11.70
CA GLY A 56 9.32 -59.20 -10.95
C GLY A 56 8.24 -58.81 -9.93
N ALA A 57 7.01 -59.25 -10.18
CA ALA A 57 5.85 -59.19 -9.27
C ALA A 57 5.99 -60.18 -8.09
N SER A 58 5.29 -59.95 -6.97
CA SER A 58 4.39 -60.94 -6.34
C SER A 58 3.99 -60.56 -4.89
N ARG A 59 2.68 -60.34 -4.74
CA ARG A 59 1.74 -60.62 -3.63
C ARG A 59 2.29 -61.18 -2.30
N SER A 60 1.78 -60.65 -1.17
CA SER A 60 1.15 -61.46 -0.09
C SER A 60 0.52 -60.61 1.05
N PRO A 61 -0.37 -61.22 1.87
CA PRO A 61 -1.60 -60.59 2.39
C PRO A 61 -1.69 -60.54 3.93
N THR A 62 -2.89 -60.16 4.42
CA THR A 62 -3.54 -60.62 5.68
C THR A 62 -3.57 -59.67 6.91
N ARG A 63 -4.80 -59.27 7.23
CA ARG A 63 -5.42 -58.63 8.44
C ARG A 63 -5.46 -59.61 9.66
N PRO A 64 -6.09 -59.32 10.85
CA PRO A 64 -6.32 -58.13 11.74
C PRO A 64 -6.08 -58.50 13.26
N PRO A 65 -6.76 -57.96 14.34
CA PRO A 65 -7.07 -56.62 14.91
C PRO A 65 -6.59 -56.49 16.41
N PRO A 66 -7.27 -55.80 17.37
CA PRO A 66 -7.37 -54.35 17.64
C PRO A 66 -6.85 -53.95 19.05
N ALA A 67 -6.55 -52.67 19.29
CA ALA A 67 -6.56 -52.10 20.65
C ALA A 67 -6.92 -50.61 20.63
N ALA A 68 -7.78 -50.25 21.57
CA ALA A 68 -8.59 -49.04 21.68
C ALA A 68 -7.83 -47.70 21.64
N GLU A 69 -8.38 -46.74 20.89
CA GLU A 69 -7.95 -45.35 20.82
C GLU A 69 -8.87 -44.48 21.71
N PRO A 70 -8.35 -43.60 22.59
CA PRO A 70 -9.16 -42.63 23.33
C PRO A 70 -9.74 -41.53 22.42
N PRO A 71 -10.88 -40.91 22.75
CA PRO A 71 -11.52 -39.92 21.90
C PRO A 71 -10.71 -38.62 21.81
N VAL A 72 -10.28 -38.27 20.60
CA VAL A 72 -9.64 -37.00 20.24
C VAL A 72 -10.72 -35.90 20.16
N PRO A 73 -10.55 -34.74 20.83
CA PRO A 73 -11.45 -33.60 20.66
C PRO A 73 -11.30 -32.98 19.26
N PRO A 74 -12.38 -32.48 18.63
CA PRO A 74 -12.31 -31.98 17.26
C PRO A 74 -11.46 -30.71 17.17
N ALA A 75 -10.45 -30.76 16.30
CA ALA A 75 -9.65 -29.60 15.94
C ALA A 75 -10.49 -28.59 15.12
N PRO A 76 -10.41 -27.28 15.40
CA PRO A 76 -11.09 -26.28 14.59
C PRO A 76 -10.43 -26.17 13.21
N ILE A 77 -11.21 -26.43 12.18
CA ILE A 77 -10.84 -26.26 10.77
C ILE A 77 -10.60 -24.76 10.54
N ARG A 78 -9.34 -24.33 10.47
CA ARG A 78 -8.99 -23.02 9.93
C ARG A 78 -9.11 -23.08 8.41
N THR A 79 -10.28 -22.70 7.92
CA THR A 79 -10.53 -22.44 6.50
C THR A 79 -9.50 -21.43 6.01
N ARG A 80 -8.64 -21.87 5.08
CA ARG A 80 -7.67 -21.03 4.36
C ARG A 80 -8.46 -20.01 3.53
N GLY A 81 -8.69 -18.83 4.11
CA GLY A 81 -9.31 -17.70 3.43
C GLY A 81 -8.33 -17.10 2.42
N THR A 82 -8.67 -17.22 1.14
CA THR A 82 -8.11 -16.41 0.05
C THR A 82 -8.24 -14.92 0.42
N PRO A 83 -7.20 -14.07 0.25
CA PRO A 83 -7.36 -12.65 0.47
C PRO A 83 -8.45 -12.10 -0.46
N PRO A 84 -9.40 -11.28 0.02
CA PRO A 84 -10.44 -10.75 -0.83
C PRO A 84 -9.81 -9.85 -1.89
N ARG A 85 -9.96 -10.25 -3.16
CA ARG A 85 -9.78 -9.37 -4.31
C ARG A 85 -10.72 -8.18 -4.11
N PRO A 86 -10.27 -6.93 -4.23
CA PRO A 86 -11.19 -5.79 -4.15
C PRO A 86 -12.18 -5.90 -5.31
N THR A 87 -13.42 -6.22 -4.98
CA THR A 87 -14.55 -6.16 -5.89
C THR A 87 -14.80 -4.69 -6.21
N LEU A 88 -14.57 -4.29 -7.47
CA LEU A 88 -15.08 -3.03 -7.99
C LEU A 88 -16.59 -3.14 -8.09
N SER A 89 -17.28 -2.85 -6.98
CA SER A 89 -18.73 -2.69 -6.98
C SER A 89 -19.06 -1.35 -7.65
N PRO A 90 -19.82 -1.32 -8.76
CA PRO A 90 -20.39 -0.08 -9.25
C PRO A 90 -21.50 0.32 -8.28
N THR A 91 -21.16 1.14 -7.30
CA THR A 91 -22.12 1.67 -6.34
C THR A 91 -22.99 2.72 -7.02
N THR A 92 -24.29 2.42 -7.05
CA THR A 92 -25.42 3.30 -7.37
C THR A 92 -25.17 4.74 -6.91
N PRO A 93 -25.52 5.78 -7.69
CA PRO A 93 -25.22 7.16 -7.39
C PRO A 93 -25.99 7.62 -6.15
N THR A 94 -25.35 7.49 -5.00
CA THR A 94 -25.69 8.31 -3.83
C THR A 94 -24.83 9.54 -3.92
N SER A 95 -25.40 10.70 -3.62
CA SER A 95 -24.67 11.96 -3.40
C SER A 95 -23.85 11.90 -2.11
N SER A 96 -23.16 10.77 -1.88
CA SER A 96 -22.38 10.48 -0.69
C SER A 96 -20.92 10.47 -1.12
N CYS A 97 -20.11 11.24 -0.40
CA CYS A 97 -18.69 11.25 -0.66
C CYS A 97 -18.14 9.84 -0.43
N LEU A 98 -17.20 9.43 -1.27
CA LEU A 98 -16.44 8.21 -1.07
C LEU A 98 -15.83 8.28 0.34
N GLY A 99 -15.80 7.17 1.08
CA GLY A 99 -15.28 7.17 2.46
C GLY A 99 -13.77 7.49 2.54
N ALA A 100 -13.14 7.17 3.67
CA ALA A 100 -11.68 7.23 3.81
C ALA A 100 -11.01 6.06 3.06
N VAL A 101 -11.15 6.05 1.74
CA VAL A 101 -10.71 4.98 0.84
C VAL A 101 -9.44 5.37 0.09
N ARG A 102 -8.76 4.36 -0.46
CA ARG A 102 -7.71 4.58 -1.49
C ARG A 102 -8.38 4.59 -2.86
N TYR A 103 -8.18 5.66 -3.62
CA TYR A 103 -8.65 5.78 -5.00
C TYR A 103 -7.44 5.77 -5.93
N ASP A 104 -7.27 4.69 -6.68
CA ASP A 104 -6.20 4.54 -7.67
C ASP A 104 -6.60 5.23 -8.98
N LEU A 105 -5.74 6.13 -9.45
CA LEU A 105 -5.87 6.88 -10.68
C LEU A 105 -4.68 6.56 -11.60
N PRO A 106 -4.76 5.53 -12.46
CA PRO A 106 -3.77 5.28 -13.48
C PRO A 106 -3.87 6.35 -14.56
N VAL A 107 -2.84 7.21 -14.68
CA VAL A 107 -2.88 8.37 -15.58
C VAL A 107 -2.96 7.94 -17.05
N ALA A 108 -2.29 6.85 -17.43
CA ALA A 108 -2.31 6.33 -18.80
C ALA A 108 -3.73 5.89 -19.22
N ASP A 109 -4.41 5.14 -18.36
CA ASP A 109 -5.67 4.48 -18.69
C ASP A 109 -6.91 5.36 -18.41
N THR A 110 -6.75 6.43 -17.63
CA THR A 110 -7.88 7.30 -17.27
C THR A 110 -8.00 8.49 -18.23
N GLU A 111 -9.22 8.76 -18.71
CA GLU A 111 -9.55 10.03 -19.35
C GLU A 111 -9.72 11.13 -18.30
N LEU A 112 -8.63 11.82 -17.97
CA LEU A 112 -8.64 12.93 -17.01
C LEU A 112 -9.53 14.11 -17.43
N GLU A 113 -9.90 14.22 -18.71
CA GLU A 113 -10.84 15.26 -19.19
C GLU A 113 -12.27 15.07 -18.66
N LEU A 114 -12.65 13.81 -18.41
CA LEU A 114 -13.97 13.44 -17.88
C LEU A 114 -14.00 13.51 -16.35
N LEU A 115 -12.88 13.20 -15.70
CA LEU A 115 -12.78 13.17 -14.24
C LEU A 115 -12.50 14.55 -13.66
N ARG A 116 -13.52 15.42 -13.62
CA ARG A 116 -13.37 16.81 -13.14
C ARG A 116 -13.55 16.99 -11.64
N SER A 117 -14.25 16.06 -10.99
CA SER A 117 -14.57 16.18 -9.57
C SER A 117 -14.63 14.84 -8.85
N LEU A 118 -14.15 14.83 -7.61
CA LEU A 118 -14.24 13.71 -6.68
C LEU A 118 -14.76 14.22 -5.33
N CYS A 119 -15.48 13.37 -4.58
CA CYS A 119 -15.78 13.66 -3.18
C CYS A 119 -15.27 12.55 -2.28
N PHE A 120 -14.51 12.89 -1.25
CA PHE A 120 -13.93 11.98 -0.27
C PHE A 120 -14.32 12.37 1.16
N ALA A 121 -14.20 11.43 2.09
CA ALA A 121 -14.12 11.71 3.51
C ALA A 121 -12.68 11.98 3.93
N THR A 122 -12.50 12.74 5.01
CA THR A 122 -11.17 12.97 5.59
C THR A 122 -10.45 11.65 5.86
N GLY A 123 -9.17 11.56 5.49
CA GLY A 123 -8.34 10.37 5.58
C GLY A 123 -8.22 9.55 4.30
N ALA A 124 -9.03 9.85 3.27
CA ALA A 124 -8.90 9.23 1.96
C ALA A 124 -7.53 9.49 1.31
N VAL A 125 -7.14 8.63 0.38
CA VAL A 125 -5.89 8.72 -0.37
C VAL A 125 -6.18 8.66 -1.86
N LEU A 126 -5.79 9.69 -2.60
CA LEU A 126 -5.75 9.68 -4.05
C LEU A 126 -4.36 9.21 -4.50
N ARG A 127 -4.31 8.04 -5.13
CA ARG A 127 -3.07 7.39 -5.60
C ARG A 127 -2.95 7.55 -7.12
N ILE A 128 -2.08 8.45 -7.56
CA ILE A 128 -1.87 8.76 -8.97
C ILE A 128 -0.70 7.94 -9.47
N GLN A 129 -0.91 7.10 -10.48
CA GLN A 129 0.09 6.15 -10.98
C GLN A 129 0.60 6.54 -12.37
N GLY A 130 1.87 6.26 -12.63
CA GLY A 130 2.50 6.52 -13.93
C GLY A 130 2.87 7.99 -14.14
N ILE A 131 3.16 8.71 -13.05
CA ILE A 131 3.52 10.13 -13.10
C ILE A 131 4.91 10.37 -12.52
N GLY A 132 5.66 11.30 -13.13
CA GLY A 132 6.98 11.71 -12.66
C GLY A 132 6.93 12.50 -11.33
N PRO A 133 8.08 12.60 -10.63
CA PRO A 133 8.17 13.33 -9.38
C PRO A 133 7.91 14.83 -9.59
N GLY A 134 7.22 15.47 -8.65
CA GLY A 134 6.99 16.93 -8.66
C GLY A 134 6.07 17.44 -9.77
N LEU A 135 5.47 16.56 -10.57
CA LEU A 135 4.58 16.94 -11.67
C LEU A 135 3.15 17.24 -11.20
N VAL A 136 2.70 16.60 -10.13
CA VAL A 136 1.37 16.84 -9.55
C VAL A 136 1.43 18.02 -8.60
N THR A 137 0.61 19.04 -8.86
CA THR A 137 0.48 20.21 -8.00
C THR A 137 -0.87 20.24 -7.29
N VAL A 138 -0.90 20.82 -6.10
CA VAL A 138 -2.08 20.93 -5.26
C VAL A 138 -2.22 22.39 -4.81
N ASP A 139 -3.41 22.97 -4.96
CA ASP A 139 -3.67 24.38 -4.62
C ASP A 139 -3.50 24.68 -3.12
N ARG A 140 -3.96 23.76 -2.27
CA ARG A 140 -3.99 23.87 -0.80
C ARG A 140 -3.19 22.74 -0.15
N PRO A 141 -1.84 22.82 -0.18
CA PRO A 141 -0.98 21.77 0.35
C PRO A 141 -1.17 21.55 1.86
N GLU A 142 -1.65 22.55 2.61
CA GLU A 142 -1.91 22.46 4.05
C GLU A 142 -3.06 21.52 4.44
N LEU A 143 -3.91 21.14 3.48
CA LEU A 143 -5.03 20.20 3.67
C LEU A 143 -4.66 18.75 3.33
N VAL A 144 -3.47 18.53 2.76
CA VAL A 144 -3.04 17.23 2.27
C VAL A 144 -1.65 16.85 2.79
N SER A 145 -1.34 15.57 2.73
CA SER A 145 0.02 15.04 2.85
C SER A 145 0.35 14.32 1.56
N GLN A 146 1.37 14.77 0.84
CA GLN A 146 1.78 14.19 -0.43
C GLN A 146 3.06 13.36 -0.25
N HIS A 147 3.10 12.20 -0.88
CA HIS A 147 4.28 11.35 -0.96
C HIS A 147 4.48 10.84 -2.38
N TYR A 148 5.73 10.72 -2.81
CA TYR A 148 6.07 10.15 -4.11
C TYR A 148 6.98 8.94 -3.92
N GLU A 149 6.65 7.85 -4.60
CA GLU A 149 7.47 6.64 -4.63
C GLU A 149 7.31 5.94 -5.99
N ALA A 150 8.44 5.68 -6.67
CA ALA A 150 8.52 4.83 -7.87
C ALA A 150 7.44 5.09 -8.95
N GLY A 151 7.20 6.35 -9.30
CA GLY A 151 6.22 6.73 -10.34
C GLY A 151 4.78 6.83 -9.84
N VAL A 152 4.58 6.81 -8.52
CA VAL A 152 3.29 6.95 -7.87
C VAL A 152 3.31 8.17 -6.95
N VAL A 153 2.26 8.98 -7.02
CA VAL A 153 2.01 10.08 -6.08
C VAL A 153 0.80 9.71 -5.22
N ASP A 154 1.02 9.53 -3.92
CA ASP A 154 -0.02 9.35 -2.93
C ASP A 154 -0.36 10.70 -2.29
N ILE A 155 -1.61 11.14 -2.41
CA ILE A 155 -2.14 12.36 -1.80
C ILE A 155 -3.16 11.94 -0.74
N ARG A 156 -2.78 12.04 0.54
CA ARG A 156 -3.68 11.80 1.67
C ARG A 156 -4.36 13.09 2.10
N PHE A 157 -5.68 13.10 2.13
CA PHE A 157 -6.46 14.24 2.61
C PHE A 157 -6.53 14.20 4.14
N VAL A 158 -5.84 15.12 4.82
CA VAL A 158 -5.70 15.09 6.29
C VAL A 158 -6.67 16.03 7.00
N ARG A 159 -7.28 16.96 6.27
CA ARG A 159 -8.29 17.89 6.76
C ARG A 159 -9.46 18.01 5.77
N PRO A 160 -10.67 18.32 6.27
CA PRO A 160 -11.81 18.63 5.41
C PRO A 160 -11.56 19.94 4.64
N GLY A 161 -12.19 20.06 3.47
CA GLY A 161 -12.04 21.20 2.57
C GLY A 161 -12.10 20.78 1.11
N THR A 162 -12.11 21.77 0.22
CA THR A 162 -11.96 21.51 -1.23
C THR A 162 -10.48 21.60 -1.57
N VAL A 163 -10.02 20.87 -2.59
CA VAL A 163 -8.65 20.87 -3.07
C VAL A 163 -8.69 20.73 -4.59
N ALA A 164 -7.92 21.53 -5.31
CA ALA A 164 -7.68 21.36 -6.74
C ALA A 164 -6.36 20.62 -6.94
N VAL A 165 -6.42 19.44 -7.55
CA VAL A 165 -5.25 18.63 -7.89
C VAL A 165 -5.01 18.76 -9.38
N THR A 166 -3.87 19.30 -9.77
CA THR A 166 -3.48 19.46 -11.17
C THR A 166 -2.48 18.37 -11.56
N ILE A 167 -2.82 17.64 -12.62
CA ILE A 167 -2.10 16.47 -13.12
C ILE A 167 -1.75 16.73 -14.59
N PRO A 168 -0.46 16.83 -14.95
CA PRO A 168 -0.06 16.91 -16.35
C PRO A 168 -0.21 15.56 -17.06
N LYS A 169 -0.82 15.56 -18.24
CA LYS A 169 -0.94 14.43 -19.17
C LYS A 169 -0.99 14.96 -20.61
N ASP A 170 -0.32 14.31 -21.55
CA ASP A 170 -0.35 14.64 -22.99
C ASP A 170 -0.15 16.14 -23.29
N ASP A 171 0.87 16.74 -22.66
CA ASP A 171 1.21 18.17 -22.74
C ASP A 171 0.11 19.14 -22.26
N ARG A 172 -0.89 18.64 -21.53
CA ARG A 172 -1.99 19.41 -20.95
C ARG A 172 -2.04 19.24 -19.44
N ALA A 173 -2.48 20.30 -18.76
CA ALA A 173 -2.76 20.26 -17.32
C ALA A 173 -4.24 19.93 -17.08
N HIS A 174 -4.52 18.83 -16.38
CA HIS A 174 -5.88 18.44 -16.01
C HIS A 174 -6.10 18.71 -14.52
N THR A 175 -7.18 19.43 -14.20
CA THR A 175 -7.51 19.77 -12.81
C THR A 175 -8.70 18.97 -12.32
N ILE A 176 -8.50 18.23 -11.23
CA ILE A 176 -9.54 17.51 -10.51
C ILE A 176 -9.90 18.31 -9.25
N THR A 177 -11.17 18.67 -9.11
CA THR A 177 -11.69 19.28 -7.88
C THR A 177 -12.08 18.20 -6.89
N VAL A 178 -11.34 18.07 -5.81
CA VAL A 178 -11.60 17.11 -4.74
C VAL A 178 -12.30 17.83 -3.59
N VAL A 179 -13.51 17.40 -3.24
CA VAL A 179 -14.22 17.88 -2.05
C VAL A 179 -14.03 16.87 -0.93
N VAL A 180 -13.55 17.32 0.23
CA VAL A 180 -13.33 16.49 1.41
C VAL A 180 -14.29 16.93 2.50
N ARG A 181 -15.11 16.00 2.98
CA ARG A 181 -16.08 16.23 4.07
C ARG A 181 -15.71 15.46 5.34
#